data_AF-A0AAW7X0X6-F1
#
_entry.id   AF-A0AAW7X0X6-F1
#
_cell.length_a   1.000
_cell.length_b   1.000
_cell.length_c   1.000
_cell.angle_alpha   90.00
_cell.angle_beta   90.00
_cell.angle_gamma   90.00
#
_symmetry.space_group_name_H-M   'P 1'
#
loop_
_entity.id
_entity.type
_entity.pdbx_description
1 polymer ?
#
loop_
_entity_poly.entity_id
_entity_poly.type
_entity_poly.pdbx_seq_one_letter_code
_entity_poly.pdbx_strand_id
1 'polypeptide(L)'
;MALYDVYIINVLDSEEQVVKAAALLAEKFRLTPEQTQNLLNKKRAIIKRAVDEATAKKLEAAIVDCGLQAELVDDSSVVELELVDNLAEANGESKHTSNDSAGKHDTAGNIYQAPAAPVGKQVFCRQCGSQMSVEQRVCTNCGASIVVGGGRSKVVAGFLAFFLGGFGIHRFYLGQWWGIFYIPFYFLFFLSSLVSLVEAIYFWACSKERWDEKYGDKPANSGLIIALIAVVPIIAVVGILAAVAVPAYQDYTYRAKVAAGLNEAHAWKMAVEEFAISTNFIPNSTLDAGIKLKVNNPHLDSIEVVDEGEIVLTFIPFTSNNERHTITLIPTFTKSNGKYTSATWDCKGGTLPNNYRPVACRNTNLPAFESARTDHDTKVVKSPYTGLQLTIPAKWKEGAADNDEASINYGDIYSEAYLLVFEEVDNANVFADLDAFHQQVQNMYLEDLPNAVLTGSGPLTTLNQEQGRFSRLKANVDGYDIVYIVVAFNRGDTYFQLVLWTLESRAGKNEKVLKQIAKSAVLP
;
A
#
# COMPACT_ATOMS: atom_id res chain seq x y z
N MET A 1 45.82 51.41 -21.40
CA MET A 1 44.79 51.95 -20.48
C MET A 1 45.15 51.42 -19.10
N ALA A 2 45.27 52.29 -18.10
CA ALA A 2 45.47 51.84 -16.72
C ALA A 2 44.26 51.02 -16.27
N LEU A 3 44.51 49.90 -15.61
CA LEU A 3 43.49 49.00 -15.08
C LEU A 3 43.52 49.08 -13.57
N TYR A 4 42.34 49.21 -12.97
CA TYR A 4 42.18 49.39 -11.54
C TYR A 4 41.52 48.18 -10.91
N ASP A 5 42.00 47.79 -9.73
CA ASP A 5 41.32 46.89 -8.82
C ASP A 5 40.53 47.70 -7.79
N VAL A 6 39.25 47.38 -7.62
CA VAL A 6 38.35 48.07 -6.70
C VAL A 6 38.17 47.23 -5.44
N TYR A 7 38.52 47.81 -4.30
CA TYR A 7 38.38 47.20 -2.98
C TYR A 7 37.29 47.91 -2.17
N ILE A 8 36.52 47.15 -1.41
CA ILE A 8 35.66 47.63 -0.33
C ILE A 8 36.45 47.55 0.97
N ILE A 9 36.45 48.63 1.74
CA ILE A 9 36.97 48.70 3.09
C ILE A 9 35.79 48.85 4.03
N ASN A 10 35.61 47.88 4.92
CA ASN A 10 34.60 47.97 5.96
C ASN A 10 35.11 48.83 7.12
N VAL A 11 34.47 49.98 7.31
CA VAL A 11 34.78 50.99 8.35
C VAL A 11 33.65 51.15 9.36
N LEU A 12 32.67 50.23 9.36
CA LEU A 12 31.50 50.30 10.21
C LEU A 12 31.73 49.54 11.52
N ASP A 13 31.59 50.24 12.64
CA ASP A 13 31.83 49.69 13.99
C ASP A 13 30.56 49.22 14.71
N SER A 14 29.37 49.55 14.17
CA SER A 14 28.07 49.17 14.73
C SER A 14 27.38 48.10 13.89
N GLU A 15 26.89 47.04 14.55
CA GLU A 15 26.18 45.92 13.92
C GLU A 15 24.94 46.38 13.13
N GLU A 16 24.24 47.41 13.61
CA GLU A 16 23.09 48.01 12.92
C GLU A 16 23.49 48.67 11.58
N GLN A 17 24.66 49.32 11.54
CA GLN A 17 25.17 49.94 10.32
C GLN A 17 25.63 48.89 9.31
N VAL A 18 26.24 47.79 9.77
CA VAL A 18 26.68 46.68 8.92
C VAL A 18 25.48 46.02 8.23
N VAL A 19 24.38 45.78 8.95
CA VAL A 19 23.15 45.19 8.39
C VAL A 19 22.53 46.12 7.33
N LYS A 20 22.49 47.43 7.58
CA LYS A 20 21.96 48.40 6.63
C LYS A 20 22.82 48.52 5.37
N ALA A 21 24.14 48.58 5.53
CA ALA A 21 25.09 48.62 4.41
C ALA A 21 25.03 47.32 3.59
N ALA A 22 24.85 46.16 4.23
CA ALA A 22 24.68 44.88 3.56
C ALA A 22 23.44 44.87 2.64
N ALA A 23 22.29 45.35 3.13
CA ALA A 23 21.07 45.38 2.33
C ALA A 23 21.24 46.26 1.06
N LEU A 24 21.83 47.45 1.22
CA LEU A 24 22.08 48.37 0.11
C LEU A 24 23.10 47.80 -0.89
N LEU A 25 24.16 47.15 -0.39
CA LEU A 25 25.18 46.54 -1.24
C LEU A 25 24.62 45.34 -2.02
N ALA A 26 23.79 44.51 -1.39
CA ALA A 26 23.12 43.37 -2.02
C ALA A 26 22.21 43.82 -3.17
N GLU A 27 21.43 44.88 -2.97
CA GLU A 27 20.55 45.45 -3.99
C GLU A 27 21.34 46.05 -5.16
N LYS A 28 22.34 46.87 -4.86
CA LYS A 28 23.08 47.65 -5.87
C LYS A 28 24.00 46.79 -6.73
N PHE A 29 24.58 45.73 -6.16
CA PHE A 29 25.49 44.81 -6.84
C PHE A 29 24.87 43.45 -7.19
N ARG A 30 23.57 43.26 -6.92
CA ARG A 30 22.81 42.02 -7.16
C ARG A 30 23.49 40.80 -6.53
N LEU A 31 23.97 40.96 -5.30
CA LEU A 31 24.65 39.91 -4.54
C LEU A 31 23.66 39.15 -3.67
N THR A 32 23.91 37.86 -3.46
CA THR A 32 23.14 37.09 -2.48
C THR A 32 23.49 37.52 -1.05
N PRO A 33 22.58 37.37 -0.06
CA PRO A 33 22.84 37.75 1.33
C PRO A 33 24.13 37.15 1.90
N GLU A 34 24.44 35.90 1.53
CA GLU A 34 25.64 35.18 1.96
C GLU A 34 26.93 35.76 1.34
N GLN A 35 26.90 36.17 0.07
CA GLN A 35 28.03 36.82 -0.59
C GLN A 35 28.31 38.20 0.02
N THR A 36 27.27 38.97 0.31
CA THR A 36 27.40 40.29 0.93
C THR A 36 27.97 40.20 2.35
N GLN A 37 27.47 39.28 3.16
CA GLN A 37 27.98 39.00 4.50
C GLN A 37 29.48 38.62 4.45
N ASN A 38 29.87 37.76 3.52
CA ASN A 38 31.27 37.36 3.34
C ASN A 38 32.20 38.50 2.91
N LEU A 39 31.69 39.50 2.17
CA LEU A 39 32.45 40.69 1.81
C LEU A 39 32.63 41.63 3.01
N LEU A 40 31.59 41.83 3.82
CA LEU A 40 31.62 42.73 4.98
C LEU A 40 32.36 42.13 6.19
N ASN A 41 32.42 40.80 6.30
CA ASN A 41 33.23 40.12 7.32
C ASN A 41 34.74 40.33 7.14
N LYS A 42 35.18 40.77 5.96
CA LYS A 42 36.58 41.11 5.70
C LYS A 42 36.76 42.62 5.86
N LYS A 43 37.81 43.02 6.58
CA LYS A 43 38.19 44.44 6.70
C LYS A 43 38.47 45.09 5.34
N ARG A 44 38.99 44.30 4.39
CA ARG A 44 39.27 44.68 3.01
C ARG A 44 38.87 43.53 2.08
N ALA A 45 38.04 43.80 1.07
CA ALA A 45 37.55 42.79 0.13
C ALA A 45 37.53 43.33 -1.31
N ILE A 46 37.92 42.50 -2.27
CA ILE A 46 37.91 42.88 -3.71
C ILE A 46 36.51 42.70 -4.25
N ILE A 47 35.95 43.73 -4.91
CA ILE A 47 34.67 43.63 -5.60
C ILE A 47 34.85 43.32 -7.09
N LYS A 48 35.84 43.94 -7.74
CA LYS A 48 36.12 43.76 -9.16
C LYS A 48 37.58 44.07 -9.46
N ARG A 49 38.18 43.24 -10.32
CA ARG A 49 39.55 43.41 -10.80
C ARG A 49 39.59 43.93 -12.23
N ALA A 50 40.68 44.59 -12.57
CA ALA A 50 41.04 45.00 -13.93
C ALA A 50 39.91 45.76 -14.66
N VAL A 51 39.38 46.81 -14.04
CA VAL A 51 38.38 47.70 -14.66
C VAL A 51 39.02 48.98 -15.19
N ASP A 52 38.42 49.55 -16.24
CA ASP A 52 38.82 50.87 -16.73
C ASP A 52 38.48 51.97 -15.70
N GLU A 53 39.20 53.09 -15.76
CA GLU A 53 39.07 54.20 -14.80
C GLU A 53 37.63 54.74 -14.65
N ALA A 54 36.87 54.81 -15.74
CA ALA A 54 35.51 55.34 -15.70
C ALA A 54 34.56 54.38 -14.98
N THR A 55 34.75 53.07 -15.17
CA THR A 55 34.04 52.03 -14.41
C THR A 55 34.49 51.98 -12.96
N ALA A 56 35.78 52.14 -12.66
CA ALA A 56 36.33 52.13 -11.30
C ALA A 56 35.72 53.25 -10.44
N LYS A 57 35.65 54.47 -10.97
CA LYS A 57 35.02 55.63 -10.29
C LYS A 57 33.51 55.46 -10.06
N LYS A 58 32.81 54.79 -10.99
CA LYS A 58 31.37 54.46 -10.80
C LYS A 58 31.17 53.45 -9.67
N LEU A 59 32.05 52.46 -9.57
CA LEU A 59 32.01 51.46 -8.51
C LEU A 59 32.37 52.08 -7.15
N GLU A 60 33.36 52.96 -7.11
CA GLU A 60 33.73 53.73 -5.91
C GLU A 60 32.53 54.54 -5.37
N ALA A 61 31.89 55.35 -6.23
CA ALA A 61 30.71 56.12 -5.85
C ALA A 61 29.56 55.22 -5.37
N ALA A 62 29.40 54.05 -5.99
CA ALA A 62 28.39 53.07 -5.61
C ALA A 62 28.63 52.46 -4.22
N ILE A 63 29.89 52.22 -3.84
CA ILE A 63 30.28 51.67 -2.54
C ILE A 63 30.14 52.72 -1.43
N VAL A 64 30.53 53.97 -1.70
CA VAL A 64 30.41 55.09 -0.76
C VAL A 64 28.95 55.38 -0.42
N ASP A 65 28.06 55.28 -1.41
CA ASP A 65 26.61 55.42 -1.23
C ASP A 65 26.00 54.32 -0.33
N CYS A 66 26.67 53.17 -0.19
CA CYS A 66 26.30 52.12 0.76
C CYS A 66 26.86 52.35 2.18
N GLY A 67 27.58 53.45 2.42
CA GLY A 67 28.20 53.77 3.72
C GLY A 67 29.55 53.09 3.97
N LEU A 68 30.20 52.58 2.93
CA LEU A 68 31.49 51.88 3.01
C LEU A 68 32.59 52.72 2.36
N GLN A 69 33.86 52.42 2.64
CA GLN A 69 34.98 53.06 1.92
C GLN A 69 35.40 52.21 0.73
N ALA A 70 35.85 52.87 -0.34
CA ALA A 70 36.40 52.22 -1.52
C ALA A 70 37.86 52.63 -1.73
N GLU A 71 38.68 51.69 -2.16
CA GLU A 71 40.08 51.90 -2.49
C GLU A 71 40.32 51.43 -3.94
N LEU A 72 40.89 52.30 -4.77
CA LEU A 72 41.26 52.01 -6.16
C LEU A 72 42.77 51.79 -6.23
N VAL A 73 43.19 50.60 -6.63
CA VAL A 73 44.60 50.24 -6.78
C VAL A 73 44.93 50.13 -8.27
N ASP A 74 45.90 50.90 -8.75
CA ASP A 74 46.41 50.81 -10.12
C ASP A 74 47.36 49.61 -10.24
N ASP A 75 46.99 48.62 -11.05
CA ASP A 75 47.74 47.36 -11.22
C ASP A 75 48.88 47.48 -12.27
N SER A 76 49.24 48.71 -12.68
CA SER A 76 50.32 48.93 -13.66
C SER A 76 51.75 48.75 -13.15
N SER A 77 51.96 48.23 -11.92
CA SER A 77 53.29 48.19 -11.30
C SER A 77 53.63 46.98 -10.41
N VAL A 78 53.11 45.77 -10.68
CA VAL A 78 53.56 44.55 -9.98
C VAL A 78 54.12 43.52 -10.96
N VAL A 79 55.26 43.88 -11.55
CA VAL A 79 56.28 42.92 -11.98
C VAL A 79 57.44 43.10 -11.01
N GLU A 80 57.98 41.98 -10.53
CA GLU A 80 59.26 41.82 -9.83
C GLU A 80 59.21 41.78 -8.29
N LEU A 81 59.90 40.76 -7.74
CA LEU A 81 60.04 40.32 -6.33
C LEU A 81 58.88 39.43 -5.87
N GLU A 82 59.00 38.12 -5.70
CA GLU A 82 60.07 37.38 -5.01
C GLU A 82 60.38 36.06 -5.73
N LEU A 83 61.59 35.98 -6.28
CA LEU A 83 62.32 34.72 -6.39
C LEU A 83 63.24 34.67 -5.16
N VAL A 84 63.33 33.51 -4.50
CA VAL A 84 64.41 32.99 -3.64
C VAL A 84 63.79 32.37 -2.37
N ASP A 85 63.48 31.07 -2.44
CA ASP A 85 64.16 30.11 -1.59
C ASP A 85 63.84 28.65 -1.99
N ASN A 86 64.92 27.88 -2.16
CA ASN A 86 65.00 26.42 -2.17
C ASN A 86 64.68 25.64 -3.46
N LEU A 87 65.59 25.76 -4.44
CA LEU A 87 65.97 24.62 -5.27
C LEU A 87 67.15 23.88 -4.59
N ALA A 88 66.87 22.70 -4.08
CA ALA A 88 67.85 21.64 -3.99
C ALA A 88 67.37 20.53 -4.92
N GLU A 89 67.93 20.46 -6.14
CA GLU A 89 68.18 19.19 -6.79
C GLU A 89 69.19 19.38 -7.92
N ALA A 90 70.21 18.54 -7.87
CA ALA A 90 71.38 18.56 -8.72
C ALA A 90 71.10 17.88 -10.06
N ASN A 91 71.57 18.56 -11.12
CA ASN A 91 72.24 18.07 -12.33
C ASN A 91 71.55 17.08 -13.27
N GLY A 92 71.48 17.50 -14.54
CA GLY A 92 71.39 16.64 -15.71
C GLY A 92 71.07 17.41 -16.99
N GLU A 93 72.10 17.87 -17.69
CA GLU A 93 72.14 18.61 -18.99
C GLU A 93 71.19 18.04 -20.08
N SER A 94 70.74 18.76 -21.12
CA SER A 94 71.51 19.63 -22.02
C SER A 94 70.66 20.55 -22.92
N LYS A 95 71.25 21.72 -23.20
CA LYS A 95 71.11 22.67 -24.33
C LYS A 95 70.34 22.25 -25.59
N HIS A 96 69.49 23.15 -26.09
CA HIS A 96 69.73 24.03 -27.27
C HIS A 96 68.42 24.76 -27.62
N THR A 97 68.30 26.07 -27.34
CA THR A 97 68.41 27.19 -28.30
C THR A 97 67.66 27.02 -29.62
N SER A 98 66.64 27.86 -29.82
CA SER A 98 66.57 28.95 -30.82
C SER A 98 65.26 29.00 -31.61
N ASN A 99 64.62 30.16 -31.47
CA ASN A 99 64.08 31.05 -32.50
C ASN A 99 63.09 30.51 -33.56
N ASP A 100 61.95 31.21 -33.54
CA ASP A 100 61.32 31.92 -34.65
C ASP A 100 60.74 31.16 -35.85
N SER A 101 59.42 31.39 -35.97
CA SER A 101 58.73 31.88 -37.17
C SER A 101 58.62 30.94 -38.37
N ALA A 102 57.40 30.45 -38.56
CA ALA A 102 56.96 29.80 -39.79
C ALA A 102 56.82 30.82 -40.95
N GLY A 103 57.64 30.62 -41.99
CA GLY A 103 57.42 31.09 -43.35
C GLY A 103 57.49 29.91 -44.32
N LYS A 104 56.30 29.48 -44.77
CA LYS A 104 55.91 28.64 -45.91
C LYS A 104 57.00 28.30 -46.96
N HIS A 105 57.15 27.03 -47.35
CA HIS A 105 57.36 26.58 -48.75
C HIS A 105 57.25 25.04 -48.91
N ASP A 106 56.62 24.62 -50.00
CA ASP A 106 56.45 23.24 -50.47
C ASP A 106 57.76 22.62 -50.96
N THR A 107 58.07 21.38 -50.57
CA THR A 107 58.82 20.41 -51.40
C THR A 107 58.44 18.98 -51.02
N ALA A 108 58.29 18.15 -52.06
CA ALA A 108 57.89 16.77 -51.97
C ALA A 108 59.04 15.85 -51.52
N GLY A 109 58.70 14.91 -50.63
CA GLY A 109 59.17 13.52 -50.69
C GLY A 109 60.39 13.13 -49.85
N ASN A 110 60.13 12.54 -48.68
CA ASN A 110 60.91 11.39 -48.24
C ASN A 110 59.97 10.17 -48.10
N ILE A 111 60.15 9.16 -48.95
CA ILE A 111 59.22 8.03 -49.13
C ILE A 111 59.25 7.04 -47.95
N TYR A 112 60.18 7.22 -47.00
CA TYR A 112 60.31 6.40 -45.79
C TYR A 112 60.13 7.17 -44.47
N GLN A 113 59.38 8.27 -44.48
CA GLN A 113 59.02 8.92 -43.22
C GLN A 113 57.72 8.31 -42.68
N ALA A 114 57.81 7.59 -41.56
CA ALA A 114 56.62 7.18 -40.82
C ALA A 114 55.79 8.44 -40.52
N PRO A 115 54.46 8.46 -40.77
CA PRO A 115 53.64 9.61 -40.43
C PRO A 115 53.80 9.89 -38.92
N ALA A 116 54.10 11.14 -38.58
CA ALA A 116 54.08 11.59 -37.20
C ALA A 116 52.70 11.24 -36.62
N ALA A 117 52.69 10.48 -35.52
CA ALA A 117 51.46 10.08 -34.85
C ALA A 117 50.62 11.33 -34.53
N PRO A 118 49.29 11.31 -34.75
CA PRO A 118 48.45 12.46 -34.46
C PRO A 118 48.54 12.78 -32.96
N VAL A 119 49.01 13.99 -32.67
CA VAL A 119 49.10 14.57 -31.32
C VAL A 119 47.73 14.54 -30.66
N GLY A 120 47.70 14.17 -29.38
CA GLY A 120 46.49 13.91 -28.60
C GLY A 120 45.42 15.00 -28.68
N LYS A 121 44.18 14.57 -28.43
CA LYS A 121 42.96 15.39 -28.38
C LYS A 121 43.22 16.66 -27.53
N GLN A 122 43.01 17.84 -28.10
CA GLN A 122 43.21 19.13 -27.40
C GLN A 122 41.93 19.52 -26.64
N VAL A 123 42.08 20.09 -25.44
CA VAL A 123 40.96 20.64 -24.64
C VAL A 123 41.14 22.14 -24.42
N PHE A 124 40.05 22.85 -24.12
CA PHE A 124 40.07 24.30 -23.92
C PHE A 124 39.76 24.64 -22.46
N CYS A 125 40.50 25.61 -21.90
CA CYS A 125 40.24 26.10 -20.56
C CYS A 125 38.85 26.77 -20.48
N ARG A 126 38.00 26.34 -19.54
CA ARG A 126 36.67 26.94 -19.33
C ARG A 126 36.72 28.38 -18.79
N GLN A 127 37.83 28.76 -18.17
CA GLN A 127 37.99 30.08 -17.54
C GLN A 127 38.49 31.14 -18.53
N CYS A 128 39.40 30.79 -19.43
CA CYS A 128 40.08 31.74 -20.32
C CYS A 128 40.13 31.34 -21.81
N GLY A 129 39.61 30.17 -22.19
CA GLY A 129 39.50 29.74 -23.59
C GLY A 129 40.82 29.31 -24.25
N SER A 130 41.94 29.25 -23.54
CA SER A 130 43.22 28.82 -24.12
C SER A 130 43.25 27.31 -24.39
N GLN A 131 43.92 26.91 -25.48
CA GLN A 131 44.18 25.52 -25.81
C GLN A 131 45.19 24.91 -24.82
N MET A 132 44.97 23.64 -24.48
CA MET A 132 45.77 22.90 -23.50
C MET A 132 45.71 21.40 -23.78
N SER A 133 46.74 20.69 -23.31
CA SER A 133 46.77 19.23 -23.39
C SER A 133 45.85 18.62 -22.32
N VAL A 134 45.31 17.43 -22.61
CA VAL A 134 44.37 16.72 -21.72
C VAL A 134 45.02 16.31 -20.40
N GLU A 135 46.34 16.19 -20.36
CA GLU A 135 47.12 15.82 -19.19
C GLU A 135 47.39 17.00 -18.24
N GLN A 136 47.23 18.25 -18.71
CA GLN A 136 47.49 19.45 -17.90
C GLN A 136 46.35 19.69 -16.89
N ARG A 137 46.67 19.52 -15.59
CA ARG A 137 45.70 19.74 -14.50
C ARG A 137 45.49 21.20 -14.11
N VAL A 138 46.38 22.08 -14.53
CA VAL A 138 46.30 23.52 -14.25
C VAL A 138 46.51 24.26 -15.56
N CYS A 139 45.62 25.22 -15.84
CA CYS A 139 45.78 26.09 -16.99
C CYS A 139 47.02 26.97 -16.83
N THR A 140 47.99 26.83 -17.74
CA THR A 140 49.21 27.65 -17.75
C THR A 140 48.95 29.13 -18.05
N ASN A 141 47.77 29.49 -18.59
CA ASN A 141 47.43 30.86 -18.96
C ASN A 141 46.66 31.63 -17.85
N CYS A 142 45.79 30.95 -17.08
CA CYS A 142 44.95 31.62 -16.07
C CYS A 142 45.03 31.02 -14.67
N GLY A 143 45.86 29.99 -14.47
CA GLY A 143 46.03 29.32 -13.17
C GLY A 143 44.82 28.50 -12.71
N ALA A 144 43.73 28.45 -13.48
CA ALA A 144 42.54 27.67 -13.11
C ALA A 144 42.89 26.18 -13.07
N SER A 145 42.68 25.56 -11.90
CA SER A 145 42.75 24.11 -11.74
C SER A 145 41.58 23.47 -12.46
N ILE A 146 41.87 22.54 -13.36
CA ILE A 146 40.84 21.81 -14.07
C ILE A 146 40.70 20.47 -13.36
N VAL A 147 39.51 20.25 -12.80
CA VAL A 147 39.12 18.93 -12.34
C VAL A 147 38.85 18.11 -13.60
N VAL A 148 39.90 17.54 -14.18
CA VAL A 148 39.76 16.49 -15.19
C VAL A 148 39.14 15.32 -14.43
N GLY A 149 37.83 15.13 -14.59
CA GLY A 149 37.10 14.06 -13.91
C GLY A 149 37.85 12.76 -14.15
N GLY A 150 38.28 12.10 -13.08
CA GLY A 150 39.06 10.86 -13.20
C GLY A 150 38.31 9.88 -14.10
N GLY A 151 38.94 9.49 -15.20
CA GLY A 151 38.36 8.53 -16.14
C GLY A 151 37.92 7.27 -15.41
N ARG A 152 36.88 6.61 -15.92
CA ARG A 152 36.34 5.39 -15.31
C ARG A 152 37.40 4.30 -15.30
N SER A 153 37.50 3.53 -14.23
CA SER A 153 38.49 2.46 -14.12
C SER A 153 38.00 1.18 -14.79
N LYS A 154 38.80 0.63 -15.71
CA LYS A 154 38.51 -0.68 -16.34
C LYS A 154 38.45 -1.82 -15.33
N VAL A 155 39.24 -1.72 -14.27
CA VAL A 155 39.31 -2.74 -13.22
C VAL A 155 38.02 -2.73 -12.41
N VAL A 156 37.54 -1.54 -12.02
CA VAL A 156 36.29 -1.37 -11.28
C VAL A 156 35.10 -1.86 -12.12
N ALA A 157 35.05 -1.52 -13.41
CA ALA A 157 34.01 -2.01 -14.31
C ALA A 157 34.02 -3.54 -14.47
N GLY A 158 35.20 -4.17 -14.54
CA GLY A 158 35.34 -5.62 -14.59
C GLY A 158 34.81 -6.32 -13.33
N PHE A 159 35.16 -5.83 -12.14
CA PHE A 159 34.63 -6.36 -10.88
C PHE A 159 33.12 -6.17 -10.74
N LEU A 160 32.60 -5.00 -11.14
CA LEU A 160 31.15 -4.74 -11.18
C LEU A 160 30.44 -5.71 -12.13
N ALA A 161 31.03 -6.00 -13.29
CA ALA A 161 30.43 -6.94 -14.26
C ALA A 161 30.48 -8.39 -13.75
N PHE A 162 31.53 -8.77 -13.03
CA PHE A 162 31.67 -10.12 -12.48
C PHE A 162 30.70 -10.39 -11.32
N PHE A 163 30.64 -9.50 -10.32
CA PHE A 163 29.83 -9.72 -9.10
C PHE A 163 28.40 -9.20 -9.19
N LEU A 164 28.20 -8.09 -9.91
CA LEU A 164 26.94 -7.34 -9.95
C LEU A 164 26.39 -7.20 -11.37
N GLY A 165 26.98 -7.91 -12.34
CA GLY A 165 26.63 -7.78 -13.75
C GLY A 165 25.28 -8.38 -14.11
N GLY A 166 24.83 -9.41 -13.40
CA GLY A 166 23.46 -9.92 -13.52
C GLY A 166 22.40 -8.82 -13.36
N PHE A 167 22.66 -7.83 -12.50
CA PHE A 167 21.78 -6.68 -12.28
C PHE A 167 22.05 -5.50 -13.23
N GLY A 168 23.05 -5.60 -14.13
CA GLY A 168 23.40 -4.56 -15.10
C GLY A 168 24.14 -3.34 -14.52
N ILE A 169 24.62 -3.41 -13.27
CA ILE A 169 25.20 -2.27 -12.54
C ILE A 169 26.48 -1.74 -13.22
N HIS A 170 27.30 -2.61 -13.82
CA HIS A 170 28.49 -2.19 -14.57
C HIS A 170 28.16 -1.32 -15.80
N ARG A 171 27.00 -1.51 -16.43
CA ARG A 171 26.54 -0.68 -17.55
C ARG A 171 26.13 0.71 -17.07
N PHE A 172 25.53 0.81 -15.89
CA PHE A 172 25.26 2.10 -15.26
C PHE A 172 26.54 2.81 -14.81
N TYR A 173 27.56 2.09 -14.33
CA TYR A 173 28.89 2.65 -14.06
C TYR A 173 29.52 3.27 -15.33
N LEU A 174 29.26 2.66 -16.49
CA LEU A 174 29.64 3.17 -17.81
C LEU A 174 28.69 4.27 -18.36
N GLY A 175 27.70 4.71 -17.58
CA GLY A 175 26.72 5.73 -17.98
C GLY A 175 25.74 5.27 -19.06
N GLN A 176 25.54 3.96 -19.21
CA GLN A 176 24.63 3.37 -20.20
C GLN A 176 23.32 2.95 -19.51
N TRP A 177 22.22 3.63 -19.84
CA TRP A 177 20.89 3.38 -19.26
C TRP A 177 20.31 1.99 -19.58
N TRP A 178 20.76 1.37 -20.68
CA TRP A 178 20.32 0.04 -21.11
C TRP A 178 20.70 -1.08 -20.12
N GLY A 179 21.46 -0.78 -19.06
CA GLY A 179 21.66 -1.70 -17.94
C GLY A 179 20.34 -2.19 -17.31
N ILE A 180 19.25 -1.41 -17.40
CA ILE A 180 17.93 -1.81 -16.87
C ILE A 180 17.38 -3.09 -17.51
N PHE A 181 17.71 -3.35 -18.78
CA PHE A 181 17.25 -4.55 -19.48
C PHE A 181 17.87 -5.82 -18.91
N TYR A 182 18.99 -5.74 -18.19
CA TYR A 182 19.60 -6.92 -17.55
C TYR A 182 18.73 -7.47 -16.41
N ILE A 183 17.92 -6.63 -15.75
CA ILE A 183 17.08 -7.01 -14.61
C ILE A 183 16.05 -8.09 -14.98
N PRO A 184 15.16 -7.91 -15.98
CA PRO A 184 14.18 -8.95 -16.33
C PRO A 184 14.83 -10.25 -16.84
N PHE A 185 15.94 -10.17 -17.58
CA PHE A 185 16.65 -11.35 -18.10
C PHE A 185 17.42 -12.12 -17.01
N TYR A 186 17.83 -11.45 -15.94
CA TYR A 186 18.40 -12.10 -14.76
C TYR A 186 17.37 -12.98 -14.05
N PHE A 187 16.16 -12.47 -13.79
CA PHE A 187 15.12 -13.22 -13.09
C PHE A 187 14.51 -14.37 -13.91
N LEU A 188 14.52 -14.27 -15.24
CA LEU A 188 13.89 -15.28 -16.11
C LEU A 188 14.82 -16.43 -16.49
N PHE A 189 16.13 -16.20 -16.69
CA PHE A 189 17.02 -17.22 -17.26
C PHE A 189 18.47 -17.20 -16.78
N PHE A 190 18.85 -16.30 -15.85
CA PHE A 190 20.26 -16.04 -15.48
C PHE A 190 21.19 -15.70 -16.66
N LEU A 191 20.64 -15.51 -17.86
CA LEU A 191 21.39 -15.31 -19.11
C LEU A 191 22.22 -14.03 -19.06
N SER A 192 21.72 -13.00 -18.38
CA SER A 192 22.41 -11.75 -18.11
C SER A 192 23.68 -11.92 -17.29
N SER A 193 23.74 -12.91 -16.39
CA SER A 193 24.95 -13.21 -15.62
C SER A 193 26.04 -13.79 -16.53
N LEU A 194 25.66 -14.66 -17.47
CA LEU A 194 26.60 -15.23 -18.45
C LEU A 194 27.16 -14.14 -19.39
N VAL A 195 26.28 -13.28 -19.92
CA VAL A 195 26.69 -12.16 -20.78
C VAL A 195 27.62 -11.21 -20.03
N SER A 196 27.33 -10.91 -18.76
CA SER A 196 28.16 -10.02 -17.95
C SER A 196 29.52 -10.63 -17.58
N LEU A 197 29.59 -11.95 -17.41
CA LEU A 197 30.85 -12.66 -17.20
C LEU A 197 31.77 -12.51 -18.42
N VAL A 198 31.22 -12.67 -19.63
CA VAL A 198 31.98 -12.47 -20.87
C VAL A 198 32.45 -11.02 -21.00
N GLU A 199 31.61 -10.06 -20.62
CA GLU A 199 31.97 -8.64 -20.60
C GLU A 199 33.06 -8.30 -19.57
N ALA A 200 33.04 -8.94 -18.40
CA ALA A 200 34.10 -8.78 -17.38
C ALA A 200 35.47 -9.19 -17.93
N ILE A 201 35.52 -10.35 -18.61
CA ILE A 201 36.74 -10.84 -19.27
C ILE A 201 37.19 -9.86 -20.36
N TYR A 202 36.27 -9.36 -21.19
CA TYR A 202 36.58 -8.36 -22.21
C TYR A 202 37.15 -7.06 -21.61
N PHE A 203 36.61 -6.56 -20.49
CA PHE A 203 37.12 -5.33 -19.85
C PHE A 203 38.54 -5.50 -19.30
N TRP A 204 38.86 -6.65 -18.71
CA TRP A 204 40.21 -6.94 -18.25
C TRP A 204 41.19 -7.15 -19.41
N ALA A 205 40.75 -7.78 -20.50
CA ALA A 205 41.54 -8.03 -21.70
C ALA A 205 41.73 -6.78 -22.58
N CYS A 206 40.92 -5.73 -22.41
CA CYS A 206 41.01 -4.52 -23.20
C CYS A 206 42.28 -3.70 -22.87
N SER A 207 42.95 -3.19 -23.91
CA SER A 207 44.07 -2.27 -23.75
C SER A 207 43.61 -0.94 -23.16
N LYS A 208 44.50 -0.24 -22.46
CA LYS A 208 44.15 1.01 -21.78
C LYS A 208 43.76 2.09 -22.79
N GLU A 209 44.43 2.16 -23.94
CA GLU A 209 44.14 3.15 -24.98
C GLU A 209 42.72 2.98 -25.54
N ARG A 210 42.32 1.74 -25.87
CA ARG A 210 40.97 1.43 -26.36
C ARG A 210 39.89 1.70 -25.32
N TRP A 211 40.20 1.47 -24.04
CA TRP A 211 39.30 1.76 -22.94
C TRP A 211 39.05 3.27 -22.80
N ASP A 212 40.12 4.05 -22.78
CA ASP A 212 40.07 5.50 -22.60
C ASP A 212 39.38 6.17 -23.79
N GLU A 213 39.59 5.69 -25.02
CA GLU A 213 38.87 6.17 -26.22
C GLU A 213 37.34 5.97 -26.12
N LYS A 214 36.89 4.84 -25.57
CA LYS A 214 35.47 4.47 -25.54
C LYS A 214 34.72 5.00 -24.30
N TYR A 215 35.41 5.07 -23.16
CA TYR A 215 34.81 5.30 -21.84
C TYR A 215 35.49 6.40 -21.00
N GLY A 216 36.62 6.97 -21.44
CA GLY A 216 37.46 7.88 -20.66
C GLY A 216 36.89 9.27 -20.37
N ASP A 217 36.16 9.88 -21.33
CA ASP A 217 35.82 11.32 -21.27
C ASP A 217 34.33 11.65 -21.11
N LYS A 218 33.48 10.70 -20.69
CA LYS A 218 32.04 10.96 -20.60
C LYS A 218 31.68 11.49 -19.20
N PRO A 219 31.25 12.76 -19.04
CA PRO A 219 30.76 13.24 -17.76
C PRO A 219 29.58 12.36 -17.33
N ALA A 220 29.53 11.98 -16.05
CA ALA A 220 28.46 11.19 -15.49
C ALA A 220 27.15 11.98 -15.56
N ASN A 221 26.39 11.82 -16.64
CA ASN A 221 25.04 12.35 -16.83
C ASN A 221 24.00 11.56 -16.01
N SER A 222 24.35 11.11 -14.81
CA SER A 222 23.65 10.04 -14.12
C SER A 222 23.37 10.26 -12.64
N GLY A 223 23.52 11.47 -12.10
CA GLY A 223 23.07 11.74 -10.72
C GLY A 223 21.58 11.42 -10.54
N LEU A 224 20.78 11.78 -11.54
CA LEU A 224 19.34 11.48 -11.58
C LEU A 224 19.06 9.97 -11.75
N ILE A 225 19.88 9.26 -12.55
CA ILE A 225 19.78 7.80 -12.70
C ILE A 225 20.06 7.09 -11.38
N ILE A 226 21.14 7.48 -10.71
CA ILE A 226 21.58 6.86 -9.45
C ILE A 226 20.53 7.15 -8.37
N ALA A 227 19.98 8.36 -8.33
CA ALA A 227 18.86 8.68 -7.43
C ALA A 227 17.63 7.81 -7.72
N LEU A 228 17.23 7.64 -8.98
CA LEU A 228 16.08 6.81 -9.34
C LEU A 228 16.32 5.33 -9.00
N ILE A 229 17.49 4.78 -9.33
CA ILE A 229 17.84 3.38 -9.04
C ILE A 229 17.91 3.13 -7.54
N ALA A 230 18.33 4.10 -6.74
CA ALA A 230 18.36 3.97 -5.28
C ALA A 230 16.97 4.12 -4.64
N VAL A 231 16.14 5.05 -5.14
CA VAL A 231 14.86 5.42 -4.50
C VAL A 231 13.71 4.48 -4.89
N VAL A 232 13.62 4.06 -6.17
CA VAL A 232 12.54 3.18 -6.65
C VAL A 232 12.43 1.86 -5.86
N PRO A 233 13.51 1.11 -5.57
CA PRO A 233 13.39 -0.11 -4.78
C PRO A 233 13.00 0.17 -3.32
N ILE A 234 13.43 1.30 -2.75
CA ILE A 234 13.02 1.70 -1.40
C ILE A 234 11.50 1.95 -1.36
N ILE A 235 10.97 2.70 -2.32
CA ILE A 235 9.52 2.95 -2.45
C ILE A 235 8.77 1.62 -2.65
N ALA A 236 9.29 0.71 -3.48
CA ALA A 236 8.67 -0.60 -3.70
C ALA A 236 8.60 -1.44 -2.42
N VAL A 237 9.69 -1.49 -1.63
CA VAL A 237 9.72 -2.21 -0.35
C VAL A 237 8.72 -1.59 0.64
N VAL A 238 8.69 -0.26 0.76
CA VAL A 238 7.72 0.43 1.62
C VAL A 238 6.28 0.14 1.17
N GLY A 239 6.02 0.11 -0.13
CA GLY A 239 4.71 -0.24 -0.69
C GLY A 239 4.26 -1.66 -0.33
N ILE A 240 5.17 -2.65 -0.43
CA ILE A 240 4.89 -4.04 -0.04
C ILE A 240 4.61 -4.14 1.46
N LEU A 241 5.42 -3.49 2.29
CA LEU A 241 5.23 -3.47 3.74
C LEU A 241 3.89 -2.83 4.12
N ALA A 242 3.52 -1.72 3.47
CA ALA A 242 2.24 -1.05 3.69
C ALA A 242 1.05 -1.93 3.25
N ALA A 243 1.15 -2.60 2.10
CA ALA A 243 0.10 -3.48 1.58
C ALA A 243 -0.24 -4.65 2.52
N VAL A 244 0.76 -5.16 3.27
CA VAL A 244 0.55 -6.21 4.29
C VAL A 244 0.09 -5.62 5.63
N ALA A 245 0.69 -4.50 6.05
CA ALA A 245 0.43 -3.93 7.37
C ALA A 245 -0.94 -3.25 7.48
N VAL A 246 -1.41 -2.56 6.43
CA VAL A 246 -2.66 -1.81 6.47
C VAL A 246 -3.89 -2.70 6.69
N PRO A 247 -4.10 -3.81 5.93
CA PRO A 247 -5.24 -4.70 6.17
C PRO A 247 -5.23 -5.31 7.57
N ALA A 248 -4.06 -5.73 8.05
CA ALA A 248 -3.92 -6.30 9.39
C ALA A 248 -4.23 -5.28 10.51
N TYR A 249 -3.84 -4.01 10.32
CA TYR A 249 -4.15 -2.93 11.27
C TYR A 249 -5.65 -2.60 11.26
N GLN A 250 -6.30 -2.61 10.10
CA GLN A 250 -7.75 -2.41 9.98
C GLN A 250 -8.54 -3.47 10.77
N ASP A 251 -8.23 -4.75 10.59
CA ASP A 251 -8.84 -5.85 11.36
C ASP A 251 -8.73 -5.65 12.87
N TYR A 252 -7.56 -5.20 13.35
CA TYR A 252 -7.34 -4.89 14.76
C TYR A 252 -8.23 -3.75 15.25
N THR A 253 -8.30 -2.64 14.50
CA THR A 253 -9.16 -1.51 14.86
C THR A 253 -10.64 -1.89 14.84
N TYR A 254 -11.09 -2.74 13.92
CA TYR A 254 -12.48 -3.22 13.89
C TYR A 254 -12.80 -4.08 15.12
N ARG A 255 -11.91 -4.99 15.52
CA ARG A 255 -12.08 -5.76 16.77
C ARG A 255 -12.23 -4.86 17.99
N ALA A 256 -11.45 -3.79 18.07
CA ALA A 256 -11.53 -2.83 19.18
C ALA A 256 -12.87 -2.10 19.21
N LYS A 257 -13.39 -1.67 18.05
CA LYS A 257 -14.71 -1.05 17.92
C LYS A 257 -15.84 -2.00 18.34
N VAL A 258 -15.75 -3.26 17.91
CA VAL A 258 -16.70 -4.32 18.26
C VAL A 258 -16.69 -4.61 19.77
N ALA A 259 -15.50 -4.67 20.38
CA ALA A 259 -15.37 -4.82 21.83
C ALA A 259 -16.00 -3.64 22.60
N ALA A 260 -15.85 -2.41 22.10
CA ALA A 260 -16.51 -1.25 22.68
C ALA A 260 -18.04 -1.35 22.63
N GLY A 261 -18.60 -1.85 21.52
CA GLY A 261 -20.05 -2.08 21.41
C GLY A 261 -20.55 -3.16 22.36
N LEU A 262 -19.79 -4.26 22.50
CA LEU A 262 -20.10 -5.33 23.45
C LEU A 262 -20.11 -4.86 24.91
N ASN A 263 -19.20 -3.95 25.28
CA ASN A 263 -19.19 -3.35 26.62
C ASN A 263 -20.45 -2.53 26.89
N GLU A 264 -20.99 -1.84 25.90
CA GLU A 264 -22.26 -1.10 26.06
C GLU A 264 -23.45 -2.05 26.24
N ALA A 265 -23.45 -3.19 25.54
CA ALA A 265 -24.49 -4.19 25.67
C ALA A 265 -24.55 -4.87 27.06
N HIS A 266 -23.57 -4.67 27.94
CA HIS A 266 -23.65 -5.19 29.31
C HIS A 266 -24.84 -4.61 30.09
N ALA A 267 -25.15 -3.33 29.92
CA ALA A 267 -26.31 -2.72 30.58
C ALA A 267 -27.64 -3.31 30.08
N TRP A 268 -27.68 -3.69 28.80
CA TRP A 268 -28.83 -4.34 28.18
C TRP A 268 -29.03 -5.77 28.71
N LYS A 269 -27.95 -6.55 28.83
CA LYS A 269 -27.99 -7.89 29.44
C LYS A 269 -28.58 -7.85 30.85
N MET A 270 -28.13 -6.92 31.68
CA MET A 270 -28.63 -6.75 33.04
C MET A 270 -30.12 -6.42 33.07
N ALA A 271 -30.60 -5.56 32.16
CA ALA A 271 -32.01 -5.21 32.11
C ALA A 271 -32.90 -6.38 31.66
N VAL A 272 -32.46 -7.16 30.67
CA VAL A 272 -33.16 -8.38 30.23
C VAL A 272 -33.20 -9.42 31.36
N GLU A 273 -32.10 -9.59 32.08
CA GLU A 273 -32.02 -10.49 33.24
C GLU A 273 -32.94 -10.06 34.38
N GLU A 274 -32.92 -8.78 34.75
CA GLU A 274 -33.77 -8.23 35.81
C GLU A 274 -35.26 -8.38 35.49
N PHE A 275 -35.63 -8.11 34.23
CA PHE A 275 -37.01 -8.33 33.77
C PHE A 275 -37.41 -9.80 33.90
N ALA A 276 -36.55 -10.73 33.43
CA ALA A 276 -36.83 -12.15 33.51
C ALA A 276 -36.94 -12.67 34.96
N ILE A 277 -36.08 -12.20 35.86
CA ILE A 277 -36.09 -12.60 37.27
C ILE A 277 -37.31 -12.05 38.00
N SER A 278 -37.69 -10.78 37.73
CA SER A 278 -38.78 -10.11 38.44
C SER A 278 -40.17 -10.54 37.98
N THR A 279 -40.37 -10.71 36.67
CA THR A 279 -41.67 -11.05 36.07
C THR A 279 -41.88 -12.54 35.87
N ASN A 280 -40.80 -13.32 35.89
CA ASN A 280 -40.76 -14.71 35.44
C ASN A 280 -41.13 -14.91 33.95
N PHE A 281 -41.02 -13.86 33.12
CA PHE A 281 -41.20 -13.89 31.67
C PHE A 281 -39.96 -13.38 30.95
N ILE A 282 -39.62 -13.99 29.83
CA ILE A 282 -38.53 -13.51 28.97
C ILE A 282 -39.11 -12.41 28.07
N PRO A 283 -38.44 -11.23 27.95
CA PRO A 283 -38.95 -10.17 27.10
C PRO A 283 -38.76 -10.54 25.63
N ASN A 284 -39.72 -10.18 24.77
CA ASN A 284 -39.63 -10.41 23.31
C ASN A 284 -39.33 -9.12 22.54
N SER A 285 -39.26 -7.98 23.25
CA SER A 285 -38.92 -6.70 22.66
C SER A 285 -38.21 -5.79 23.67
N THR A 286 -37.53 -4.76 23.15
CA THR A 286 -36.92 -3.71 23.96
C THR A 286 -37.94 -3.01 24.87
N LEU A 287 -39.19 -2.88 24.39
CA LEU A 287 -40.27 -2.26 25.15
C LEU A 287 -40.71 -3.14 26.32
N ASP A 288 -40.81 -4.46 26.10
CA ASP A 288 -41.18 -5.41 27.16
C ASP A 288 -40.16 -5.40 28.29
N ALA A 289 -38.87 -5.39 27.95
CA ALA A 289 -37.78 -5.30 28.93
C ALA A 289 -37.74 -3.95 29.70
N GLY A 290 -38.61 -2.99 29.36
CA GLY A 290 -38.65 -1.67 30.01
C GLY A 290 -37.41 -0.82 29.74
N ILE A 291 -36.62 -1.16 28.71
CA ILE A 291 -35.33 -0.54 28.44
C ILE A 291 -35.54 0.82 27.79
N LYS A 292 -35.11 1.88 28.49
CA LYS A 292 -35.05 3.27 27.99
C LYS A 292 -33.62 3.75 27.80
N LEU A 293 -32.71 2.82 27.50
CA LEU A 293 -31.31 3.11 27.26
C LEU A 293 -31.14 3.70 25.86
N LYS A 294 -30.33 4.74 25.74
CA LYS A 294 -29.88 5.27 24.44
C LYS A 294 -28.52 4.68 24.12
N VAL A 295 -28.34 4.30 22.85
CA VAL A 295 -27.04 3.89 22.32
C VAL A 295 -26.16 5.14 22.22
N ASN A 296 -25.04 5.14 22.95
CA ASN A 296 -24.09 6.25 23.00
C ASN A 296 -22.76 5.91 22.32
N ASN A 297 -22.55 4.66 21.87
CA ASN A 297 -21.34 4.27 21.17
C ASN A 297 -21.37 4.68 19.69
N PRO A 298 -20.37 5.44 19.21
CA PRO A 298 -20.32 5.92 17.82
C PRO A 298 -20.09 4.81 16.78
N HIS A 299 -19.87 3.56 17.21
CA HIS A 299 -19.67 2.40 16.34
C HIS A 299 -20.91 1.52 16.22
N LEU A 300 -21.96 1.82 16.99
CA LEU A 300 -23.24 1.12 16.94
C LEU A 300 -24.27 2.00 16.24
N ASP A 301 -25.01 1.37 15.34
CA ASP A 301 -26.18 1.94 14.68
C ASP A 301 -27.42 1.75 15.57
N SER A 302 -27.59 0.54 16.12
CA SER A 302 -28.64 0.24 17.09
C SER A 302 -28.27 -0.93 18.02
N ILE A 303 -28.98 -1.02 19.15
CA ILE A 303 -29.04 -2.19 20.02
C ILE A 303 -30.52 -2.44 20.28
N GLU A 304 -30.98 -3.66 20.06
CA GLU A 304 -32.40 -4.02 20.22
C GLU A 304 -32.52 -5.39 20.90
N VAL A 305 -33.52 -5.55 21.76
CA VAL A 305 -33.95 -6.85 22.27
C VAL A 305 -35.03 -7.38 21.34
N VAL A 306 -34.86 -8.61 20.90
CA VAL A 306 -35.81 -9.33 20.04
C VAL A 306 -36.39 -10.54 20.79
N ASP A 307 -37.05 -11.44 20.07
CA ASP A 307 -37.65 -12.65 20.63
C ASP A 307 -36.68 -13.46 21.50
N GLU A 308 -37.23 -14.11 22.52
CA GLU A 308 -36.48 -14.94 23.48
C GLU A 308 -35.39 -14.19 24.27
N GLY A 309 -35.46 -12.85 24.31
CA GLY A 309 -34.53 -12.00 25.05
C GLY A 309 -33.15 -11.89 24.38
N GLU A 310 -33.02 -12.28 23.12
CA GLU A 310 -31.79 -12.08 22.35
C GLU A 310 -31.52 -10.58 22.17
N ILE A 311 -30.26 -10.18 22.28
CA ILE A 311 -29.84 -8.79 22.08
C ILE A 311 -29.06 -8.71 20.77
N VAL A 312 -29.56 -7.95 19.81
CA VAL A 312 -28.92 -7.72 18.52
C VAL A 312 -28.21 -6.37 18.53
N LEU A 313 -26.89 -6.39 18.38
CA LEU A 313 -26.08 -5.20 18.17
C LEU A 313 -25.88 -5.02 16.68
N THR A 314 -26.31 -3.89 16.13
CA THR A 314 -26.07 -3.50 14.73
C THR A 314 -24.94 -2.48 14.71
N PHE A 315 -23.85 -2.81 14.01
CA PHE A 315 -22.73 -1.91 13.86
C PHE A 315 -22.89 -1.03 12.63
N ILE A 316 -22.39 0.20 12.72
CA ILE A 316 -22.23 1.04 11.53
C ILE A 316 -21.28 0.35 10.53
N PRO A 317 -21.42 0.60 9.22
CA PRO A 317 -20.57 -0.04 8.23
C PRO A 317 -19.08 0.20 8.47
N PHE A 318 -18.32 -0.89 8.49
CA PHE A 318 -16.87 -0.87 8.66
C PHE A 318 -16.10 -0.87 7.34
N THR A 319 -16.74 -1.34 6.27
CA THR A 319 -16.14 -1.52 4.94
C THR A 319 -16.71 -0.51 3.95
N SER A 320 -16.02 -0.31 2.83
CA SER A 320 -16.47 0.56 1.73
C SER A 320 -17.78 0.10 1.09
N ASN A 321 -18.21 -1.14 1.33
CA ASN A 321 -19.42 -1.72 0.74
C ASN A 321 -20.70 -1.26 1.47
N ASN A 322 -20.58 -0.45 2.52
CA ASN A 322 -21.70 0.00 3.35
C ASN A 322 -22.51 -1.13 3.99
N GLU A 323 -21.96 -2.33 4.08
CA GLU A 323 -22.58 -3.48 4.73
C GLU A 323 -22.64 -3.27 6.25
N ARG A 324 -23.83 -3.47 6.82
CA ARG A 324 -24.02 -3.51 8.27
C ARG A 324 -23.83 -4.94 8.76
N HIS A 325 -23.05 -5.08 9.81
CA HIS A 325 -22.83 -6.37 10.45
C HIS A 325 -23.42 -6.37 11.84
N THR A 326 -23.84 -7.55 12.31
CA THR A 326 -24.46 -7.72 13.62
C THR A 326 -23.70 -8.69 14.51
N ILE A 327 -23.77 -8.47 15.82
CA ILE A 327 -23.51 -9.51 16.82
C ILE A 327 -24.81 -9.75 17.58
N THR A 328 -25.20 -11.02 17.68
CA THR A 328 -26.34 -11.44 18.50
C THR A 328 -25.83 -12.04 19.80
N LEU A 329 -26.33 -11.53 20.92
CA LEU A 329 -26.14 -12.07 22.25
C LEU A 329 -27.33 -12.96 22.60
N ILE A 330 -27.07 -14.23 22.85
CA ILE A 330 -28.10 -15.24 23.08
C ILE A 330 -28.08 -15.59 24.58
N PRO A 331 -29.16 -15.32 25.34
CA PRO A 331 -29.23 -15.68 26.74
C PRO A 331 -29.58 -17.17 26.92
N THR A 332 -29.03 -17.78 27.95
CA THR A 332 -29.41 -19.09 28.47
C THR A 332 -29.83 -18.90 29.92
N PHE A 333 -31.14 -18.83 30.15
CA PHE A 333 -31.69 -18.58 31.48
C PHE A 333 -31.65 -19.84 32.35
N THR A 334 -31.27 -19.66 33.61
CA THR A 334 -31.28 -20.71 34.63
C THR A 334 -32.45 -20.51 35.57
N LYS A 335 -33.22 -21.59 35.81
CA LYS A 335 -34.34 -21.60 36.75
C LYS A 335 -33.97 -22.31 38.06
N SER A 336 -34.49 -21.80 39.16
CA SER A 336 -34.52 -22.48 40.46
C SER A 336 -35.94 -22.39 41.02
N ASN A 337 -36.50 -23.52 41.46
CA ASN A 337 -37.89 -23.61 41.96
C ASN A 337 -38.93 -23.00 41.00
N GLY A 338 -38.74 -23.19 39.68
CA GLY A 338 -39.65 -22.68 38.65
C GLY A 338 -39.53 -21.17 38.35
N LYS A 339 -38.62 -20.46 39.01
CA LYS A 339 -38.34 -19.03 38.77
C LYS A 339 -36.99 -18.82 38.11
N TYR A 340 -36.89 -17.86 37.19
CA TYR A 340 -35.60 -17.44 36.63
C TYR A 340 -34.72 -16.80 37.72
N THR A 341 -33.42 -17.11 37.70
CA THR A 341 -32.46 -16.66 38.72
C THR A 341 -31.20 -16.00 38.15
N SER A 342 -30.80 -16.37 36.93
CA SER A 342 -29.67 -15.80 36.22
C SER A 342 -29.75 -16.12 34.73
N ALA A 343 -28.98 -15.42 33.91
CA ALA A 343 -28.72 -15.81 32.52
C ALA A 343 -27.22 -15.94 32.25
N THR A 344 -26.85 -16.88 31.37
CA THR A 344 -25.52 -16.94 30.77
C THR A 344 -25.62 -16.49 29.33
N TRP A 345 -24.66 -15.70 28.83
CA TRP A 345 -24.74 -15.10 27.49
C TRP A 345 -23.69 -15.65 26.54
N ASP A 346 -24.12 -16.10 25.37
CA ASP A 346 -23.24 -16.39 24.23
C ASP A 346 -23.24 -15.21 23.25
N CYS A 347 -22.09 -14.84 22.70
CA CYS A 347 -21.93 -13.75 21.72
C CYS A 347 -21.47 -14.24 20.33
N LYS A 348 -21.62 -15.54 20.07
CA LYS A 348 -21.25 -16.16 18.79
C LYS A 348 -22.28 -15.90 17.66
N GLY A 349 -23.48 -15.41 17.96
CA GLY A 349 -24.50 -15.14 16.94
C GLY A 349 -24.21 -13.89 16.06
N GLY A 350 -25.06 -13.65 15.07
CA GLY A 350 -25.00 -12.48 14.17
C GLY A 350 -24.17 -12.69 12.89
N THR A 351 -24.10 -11.66 12.04
CA THR A 351 -23.48 -11.73 10.70
C THR A 351 -22.00 -11.31 10.67
N LEU A 352 -21.46 -10.76 11.77
CA LEU A 352 -20.09 -10.24 11.78
C LEU A 352 -19.04 -11.36 11.54
N PRO A 353 -18.07 -11.18 10.62
CA PRO A 353 -16.99 -12.13 10.41
C PRO A 353 -16.08 -12.37 11.63
N ASN A 354 -15.56 -13.59 11.78
CA ASN A 354 -14.70 -14.00 12.91
C ASN A 354 -13.41 -13.20 13.06
N ASN A 355 -12.83 -12.72 11.96
CA ASN A 355 -11.62 -11.90 11.99
C ASN A 355 -11.89 -10.50 12.55
N TYR A 356 -13.14 -10.07 12.71
CA TYR A 356 -13.50 -8.82 13.39
C TYR A 356 -14.06 -9.04 14.79
N ARG A 357 -14.24 -10.29 15.22
CA ARG A 357 -14.72 -10.63 16.56
C ARG A 357 -13.58 -10.69 17.58
N PRO A 358 -13.80 -10.20 18.82
CA PRO A 358 -12.95 -10.52 19.96
C PRO A 358 -12.86 -12.04 20.15
N VAL A 359 -11.75 -12.52 20.71
CA VAL A 359 -11.47 -13.96 20.82
C VAL A 359 -12.61 -14.72 21.53
N ALA A 360 -13.18 -14.14 22.59
CA ALA A 360 -14.27 -14.74 23.35
C ALA A 360 -15.58 -14.92 22.56
N CYS A 361 -15.81 -14.08 21.54
CA CYS A 361 -17.03 -14.08 20.73
C CYS A 361 -16.86 -14.73 19.36
N ARG A 362 -15.69 -15.30 19.07
CA ARG A 362 -15.47 -16.01 17.80
C ARG A 362 -16.40 -17.21 17.72
N ASN A 363 -17.16 -17.26 16.64
CA ASN A 363 -18.07 -18.35 16.38
C ASN A 363 -17.37 -19.37 15.49
N THR A 364 -16.98 -20.51 16.06
CA THR A 364 -16.41 -21.63 15.30
C THR A 364 -17.42 -22.27 14.33
N ASN A 365 -18.69 -21.84 14.35
CA ASN A 365 -19.79 -22.32 13.52
C ASN A 365 -20.34 -21.25 12.54
N LEU A 366 -19.80 -20.02 12.53
CA LEU A 366 -19.95 -19.11 11.37
C LEU A 366 -18.73 -19.35 10.51
N PRO A 367 -18.88 -19.52 9.17
CA PRO A 367 -17.72 -19.59 8.31
C PRO A 367 -16.91 -18.32 8.58
N ALA A 368 -15.65 -18.50 8.95
CA ALA A 368 -14.69 -17.43 8.75
C ALA A 368 -14.87 -16.97 7.30
N PHE A 369 -14.57 -15.71 7.01
CA PHE A 369 -14.20 -15.36 5.65
C PHE A 369 -12.92 -16.14 5.37
N GLU A 370 -13.09 -17.43 5.07
CA GLU A 370 -12.05 -18.39 4.80
C GLU A 370 -11.70 -18.09 3.36
N SER A 371 -10.71 -17.21 3.22
CA SER A 371 -9.95 -17.07 2.01
C SER A 371 -9.68 -18.46 1.45
N ALA A 372 -10.33 -18.80 0.33
CA ALA A 372 -9.98 -19.93 -0.52
C ALA A 372 -9.65 -21.23 0.23
N ARG A 373 -10.65 -21.92 0.77
CA ARG A 373 -10.52 -23.36 1.06
C ARG A 373 -11.61 -24.15 0.34
N THR A 374 -11.29 -24.47 -0.92
CA THR A 374 -11.83 -25.58 -1.75
C THR A 374 -13.32 -25.91 -1.66
N ASP A 375 -14.00 -25.48 -2.71
CA ASP A 375 -15.29 -25.87 -3.30
C ASP A 375 -15.48 -27.40 -3.49
N HIS A 376 -15.37 -28.19 -2.41
CA HIS A 376 -15.46 -29.67 -2.48
C HIS A 376 -16.47 -30.31 -1.52
N ASP A 377 -17.02 -29.59 -0.54
CA ASP A 377 -17.97 -30.17 0.45
C ASP A 377 -19.41 -29.66 0.34
N THR A 378 -19.69 -28.70 -0.54
CA THR A 378 -21.05 -28.19 -0.83
C THR A 378 -21.29 -28.11 -2.33
N LYS A 379 -22.54 -28.22 -2.75
CA LYS A 379 -22.96 -28.02 -4.15
C LYS A 379 -24.21 -27.13 -4.18
N VAL A 380 -24.35 -26.36 -5.26
CA VAL A 380 -25.54 -25.56 -5.51
C VAL A 380 -26.54 -26.38 -6.30
N VAL A 381 -27.76 -26.49 -5.80
CA VAL A 381 -28.90 -27.07 -6.50
C VAL A 381 -29.84 -25.97 -6.95
N LYS A 382 -30.49 -26.17 -8.09
CA LYS A 382 -31.38 -25.17 -8.69
C LYS A 382 -32.73 -25.80 -8.97
N SER A 383 -33.78 -25.05 -8.65
CA SER A 383 -35.14 -25.41 -9.06
C SER A 383 -35.25 -25.35 -10.59
N PRO A 384 -35.88 -26.35 -11.22
CA PRO A 384 -36.14 -26.32 -12.66
C PRO A 384 -37.24 -25.32 -13.05
N TYR A 385 -38.07 -24.86 -12.10
CA TYR A 385 -39.23 -24.02 -12.39
C TYR A 385 -38.92 -22.53 -12.25
N THR A 386 -38.46 -22.10 -11.07
CA THR A 386 -38.25 -20.68 -10.76
C THR A 386 -36.79 -20.27 -10.80
N GLY A 387 -35.85 -21.23 -10.84
CA GLY A 387 -34.42 -20.97 -10.73
C GLY A 387 -33.94 -20.66 -9.30
N LEU A 388 -34.79 -20.88 -8.28
CA LEU A 388 -34.39 -20.85 -6.86
C LEU A 388 -33.11 -21.67 -6.65
N GLN A 389 -32.12 -21.09 -5.98
CA GLN A 389 -30.84 -21.75 -5.71
C GLN A 389 -30.69 -22.04 -4.22
N LEU A 390 -30.24 -23.25 -3.90
CA LEU A 390 -29.92 -23.67 -2.53
C LEU A 390 -28.51 -24.26 -2.49
N THR A 391 -27.80 -23.99 -1.40
CA THR A 391 -26.48 -24.60 -1.15
C THR A 391 -26.65 -25.76 -0.19
N ILE A 392 -26.38 -26.97 -0.67
CA ILE A 392 -26.49 -28.21 0.11
C ILE A 392 -25.15 -28.93 0.23
N PRO A 393 -24.96 -29.83 1.20
CA PRO A 393 -23.74 -30.63 1.28
C PRO A 393 -23.53 -31.48 0.03
N ALA A 394 -22.29 -31.54 -0.48
CA ALA A 394 -21.96 -32.22 -1.74
C ALA A 394 -22.32 -33.71 -1.74
N LYS A 395 -22.29 -34.34 -0.55
CA LYS A 395 -22.60 -35.77 -0.34
C LYS A 395 -24.08 -36.12 -0.42
N TRP A 396 -24.98 -35.13 -0.40
CA TRP A 396 -26.41 -35.37 -0.46
C TRP A 396 -26.83 -35.88 -1.84
N LYS A 397 -27.66 -36.91 -1.85
CA LYS A 397 -28.16 -37.54 -3.07
C LYS A 397 -29.53 -36.99 -3.42
N GLU A 398 -29.77 -36.83 -4.71
CA GLU A 398 -31.07 -36.47 -5.25
C GLU A 398 -32.06 -37.62 -5.06
N GLY A 399 -33.34 -37.30 -4.80
CA GLY A 399 -34.41 -38.29 -4.62
C GLY A 399 -34.36 -39.08 -3.31
N ALA A 400 -33.45 -38.73 -2.37
CA ALA A 400 -33.28 -39.49 -1.13
C ALA A 400 -34.49 -39.40 -0.19
N ALA A 401 -35.34 -38.38 -0.34
CA ALA A 401 -36.55 -38.18 0.45
C ALA A 401 -37.81 -38.78 -0.19
N ASP A 402 -37.68 -39.46 -1.35
CA ASP A 402 -38.74 -40.20 -2.05
C ASP A 402 -40.06 -39.42 -2.21
N ASN A 403 -39.97 -38.30 -2.93
CA ASN A 403 -41.08 -37.41 -3.24
C ASN A 403 -40.87 -36.85 -4.64
N ASP A 404 -41.80 -37.16 -5.54
CA ASP A 404 -41.78 -36.82 -6.97
C ASP A 404 -42.45 -35.48 -7.29
N GLU A 405 -43.16 -34.90 -6.32
CA GLU A 405 -43.84 -33.60 -6.46
C GLU A 405 -42.94 -32.41 -6.10
N ALA A 406 -41.89 -32.63 -5.31
CA ALA A 406 -40.96 -31.59 -4.89
C ALA A 406 -40.04 -31.13 -6.03
N SER A 407 -39.90 -29.81 -6.20
CA SER A 407 -39.01 -29.21 -7.20
C SER A 407 -37.53 -29.46 -6.92
N ILE A 408 -37.17 -29.61 -5.64
CA ILE A 408 -35.85 -29.99 -5.17
C ILE A 408 -36.04 -31.08 -4.12
N ASN A 409 -35.49 -32.27 -4.37
CA ASN A 409 -35.51 -33.40 -3.44
C ASN A 409 -34.09 -33.92 -3.21
N TYR A 410 -33.54 -33.68 -2.03
CA TYR A 410 -32.21 -34.13 -1.66
C TYR A 410 -32.15 -34.61 -0.21
N GLY A 411 -31.24 -35.53 0.06
CA GLY A 411 -30.98 -35.97 1.42
C GLY A 411 -29.79 -36.90 1.51
N ASP A 412 -29.47 -37.28 2.73
CA ASP A 412 -28.47 -38.29 3.02
C ASP A 412 -29.03 -39.30 4.02
N ILE A 413 -29.25 -40.51 3.52
CA ILE A 413 -29.77 -41.64 4.29
C ILE A 413 -28.86 -42.00 5.49
N TYR A 414 -27.56 -41.71 5.40
CA TYR A 414 -26.62 -42.05 6.48
C TYR A 414 -26.67 -41.04 7.61
N SER A 415 -26.86 -39.76 7.30
CA SER A 415 -27.06 -38.72 8.32
C SER A 415 -28.53 -38.56 8.72
N GLU A 416 -29.46 -39.17 7.99
CA GLU A 416 -30.92 -39.08 8.19
C GLU A 416 -31.37 -37.62 8.21
N ALA A 417 -30.96 -36.90 7.17
CA ALA A 417 -31.28 -35.49 6.96
C ALA A 417 -31.78 -35.30 5.53
N TYR A 418 -32.90 -34.61 5.38
CA TYR A 418 -33.61 -34.51 4.12
C TYR A 418 -34.11 -33.07 3.88
N LEU A 419 -34.28 -32.74 2.60
CA LEU A 419 -34.77 -31.47 2.07
C LEU A 419 -35.76 -31.77 0.95
N LEU A 420 -36.95 -31.20 1.07
CA LEU A 420 -37.91 -31.03 -0.01
C LEU A 420 -38.21 -29.55 -0.20
N VAL A 421 -38.44 -29.16 -1.46
CA VAL A 421 -38.87 -27.81 -1.83
C VAL A 421 -40.12 -27.91 -2.67
N PHE A 422 -41.13 -27.12 -2.32
CA PHE A 422 -42.36 -26.94 -3.07
C PHE A 422 -42.48 -25.47 -3.46
N GLU A 423 -43.02 -25.24 -4.66
CA GLU A 423 -43.13 -23.93 -5.28
C GLU A 423 -44.54 -23.74 -5.78
N GLU A 424 -45.21 -22.69 -5.31
CA GLU A 424 -46.59 -22.42 -5.62
C GLU A 424 -46.73 -20.99 -6.14
N VAL A 425 -47.35 -20.84 -7.32
CA VAL A 425 -47.69 -19.54 -7.88
C VAL A 425 -49.10 -19.18 -7.44
N ASP A 426 -49.24 -18.08 -6.71
CA ASP A 426 -50.52 -17.59 -6.23
C ASP A 426 -51.27 -16.84 -7.34
N ASN A 427 -51.84 -17.60 -8.27
CA ASN A 427 -52.55 -17.06 -9.43
C ASN A 427 -53.87 -16.35 -9.09
N ALA A 428 -54.37 -16.46 -7.86
CA ALA A 428 -55.68 -15.93 -7.46
C ALA A 428 -55.65 -15.05 -6.20
N ASN A 429 -54.45 -14.66 -5.72
CA ASN A 429 -54.26 -13.97 -4.43
C ASN A 429 -54.98 -14.70 -3.29
N VAL A 430 -54.88 -16.03 -3.29
CA VAL A 430 -55.45 -16.91 -2.26
C VAL A 430 -54.75 -16.63 -0.92
N PHE A 431 -53.46 -16.31 -0.96
CA PHE A 431 -52.68 -15.98 0.22
C PHE A 431 -52.65 -14.45 0.39
N ALA A 432 -53.20 -13.97 1.51
CA ALA A 432 -53.21 -12.53 1.81
C ALA A 432 -51.80 -11.96 1.98
N ASP A 433 -50.91 -12.74 2.62
CA ASP A 433 -49.50 -12.42 2.84
C ASP A 433 -48.70 -13.70 3.16
N LEU A 434 -47.39 -13.54 3.36
CA LEU A 434 -46.50 -14.63 3.75
C LEU A 434 -46.86 -15.27 5.10
N ASP A 435 -47.42 -14.49 6.03
CA ASP A 435 -47.82 -14.99 7.35
C ASP A 435 -49.02 -15.93 7.23
N ALA A 436 -50.00 -15.58 6.39
CA ALA A 436 -51.16 -16.41 6.07
C ALA A 436 -50.73 -17.72 5.37
N PHE A 437 -49.84 -17.64 4.39
CA PHE A 437 -49.28 -18.82 3.72
C PHE A 437 -48.54 -19.72 4.72
N HIS A 438 -47.63 -19.14 5.51
CA HIS A 438 -46.88 -19.88 6.52
C HIS A 438 -47.80 -20.56 7.55
N GLN A 439 -48.84 -19.86 8.01
CA GLN A 439 -49.80 -20.40 8.97
C GLN A 439 -50.61 -21.56 8.36
N GLN A 440 -51.03 -21.45 7.10
CA GLN A 440 -51.72 -22.52 6.40
C GLN A 440 -50.85 -23.77 6.27
N VAL A 441 -49.60 -23.60 5.83
CA VAL A 441 -48.63 -24.70 5.72
C VAL A 441 -48.37 -25.33 7.10
N GLN A 442 -48.20 -24.51 8.13
CA GLN A 442 -47.98 -24.99 9.50
C GLN A 442 -49.17 -25.83 9.99
N ASN A 443 -50.41 -25.36 9.75
CA ASN A 443 -51.62 -26.08 10.16
C ASN A 443 -51.77 -27.39 9.42
N MET A 444 -51.49 -27.42 8.11
CA MET A 444 -51.48 -28.65 7.30
C MET A 444 -50.56 -29.70 7.93
N TYR A 445 -49.32 -29.35 8.30
CA TYR A 445 -48.42 -30.29 8.96
C TYR A 445 -48.85 -30.71 10.36
N LEU A 446 -49.50 -29.83 11.13
CA LEU A 446 -50.01 -30.18 12.46
C LEU A 446 -51.20 -31.14 12.38
N GLU A 447 -51.99 -31.06 11.32
CA GLU A 447 -53.16 -31.93 11.09
C GLU A 447 -52.75 -33.28 10.48
N ASP A 448 -51.85 -33.27 9.50
CA ASP A 448 -51.47 -34.47 8.75
C ASP A 448 -50.46 -35.36 9.49
N LEU A 449 -49.62 -34.78 10.35
CA LEU A 449 -48.58 -35.55 11.06
C LEU A 449 -49.09 -36.07 12.42
N PRO A 450 -48.91 -37.37 12.71
CA PRO A 450 -49.32 -37.96 13.98
C PRO A 450 -48.58 -37.35 15.18
N ASN A 451 -49.34 -36.90 16.18
CA ASN A 451 -48.83 -36.28 17.41
C ASN A 451 -47.89 -35.09 17.15
N ALA A 452 -48.13 -34.34 16.08
CA ALA A 452 -47.32 -33.18 15.77
C ALA A 452 -47.53 -32.05 16.77
N VAL A 453 -46.42 -31.49 17.26
CA VAL A 453 -46.39 -30.37 18.20
C VAL A 453 -45.47 -29.29 17.65
N LEU A 454 -45.97 -28.05 17.63
CA LEU A 454 -45.14 -26.89 17.34
C LEU A 454 -44.18 -26.64 18.53
N THR A 455 -42.88 -26.65 18.24
CA THR A 455 -41.82 -26.46 19.25
C THR A 455 -41.05 -25.16 19.09
N GLY A 456 -41.33 -24.40 18.03
CA GLY A 456 -40.80 -23.06 17.81
C GLY A 456 -41.28 -22.51 16.47
N SER A 457 -41.43 -21.20 16.37
CA SER A 457 -41.68 -20.51 15.11
C SER A 457 -41.10 -19.11 15.18
N GLY A 458 -40.82 -18.49 14.04
CA GLY A 458 -40.29 -17.13 14.01
C GLY A 458 -39.88 -16.65 12.64
N PRO A 459 -39.33 -15.43 12.54
CA PRO A 459 -38.81 -14.91 11.30
C PRO A 459 -37.49 -15.60 10.90
N LEU A 460 -37.28 -15.77 9.61
CA LEU A 460 -36.02 -16.25 9.04
C LEU A 460 -35.51 -15.27 7.99
N THR A 461 -34.32 -14.73 8.16
CA THR A 461 -33.69 -13.91 7.10
C THR A 461 -32.83 -14.80 6.20
N THR A 462 -33.13 -14.78 4.89
CA THR A 462 -32.33 -15.50 3.87
C THR A 462 -31.02 -14.75 3.57
N LEU A 463 -30.11 -15.37 2.80
CA LEU A 463 -28.83 -14.79 2.40
C LEU A 463 -28.98 -13.44 1.67
N ASN A 464 -30.10 -13.23 0.98
CA ASN A 464 -30.44 -12.02 0.23
C ASN A 464 -31.33 -11.03 1.01
N GLN A 465 -31.43 -11.15 2.34
CA GLN A 465 -32.24 -10.27 3.20
C GLN A 465 -33.76 -10.36 2.99
N GLU A 466 -34.27 -11.42 2.35
CA GLU A 466 -35.71 -11.65 2.27
C GLU A 466 -36.23 -12.20 3.60
N GLN A 467 -37.41 -11.72 4.00
CA GLN A 467 -38.07 -12.16 5.23
C GLN A 467 -38.85 -13.44 4.94
N GLY A 468 -38.33 -14.56 5.40
CA GLY A 468 -39.07 -15.82 5.53
C GLY A 468 -39.72 -15.98 6.90
N ARG A 469 -40.53 -17.03 7.03
CA ARG A 469 -41.04 -17.56 8.29
C ARG A 469 -40.58 -18.99 8.45
N PHE A 470 -40.20 -19.39 9.65
CA PHE A 470 -39.89 -20.78 9.95
C PHE A 470 -40.77 -21.31 11.07
N SER A 471 -41.03 -22.61 11.01
CA SER A 471 -41.68 -23.40 12.03
C SER A 471 -40.87 -24.65 12.31
N ARG A 472 -40.75 -25.01 13.58
CA ARG A 472 -40.12 -26.22 14.07
C ARG A 472 -41.17 -27.10 14.68
N LEU A 473 -41.44 -28.24 14.06
CA LEU A 473 -42.43 -29.21 14.51
C LEU A 473 -41.74 -30.47 14.98
N LYS A 474 -42.33 -31.15 15.96
CA LYS A 474 -41.94 -32.50 16.35
C LYS A 474 -43.13 -33.42 16.18
N ALA A 475 -42.94 -34.55 15.51
CA ALA A 475 -43.99 -35.54 15.33
C ALA A 475 -43.44 -36.95 15.61
N ASN A 476 -44.32 -37.87 15.96
CA ASN A 476 -43.96 -39.28 16.12
C ASN A 476 -44.60 -40.07 14.98
N VAL A 477 -43.80 -40.40 13.96
CA VAL A 477 -44.25 -41.10 12.75
C VAL A 477 -43.71 -42.53 12.80
N ASP A 478 -44.61 -43.52 12.77
CA ASP A 478 -44.26 -44.95 12.81
C ASP A 478 -43.33 -45.35 13.97
N GLY A 479 -43.47 -44.70 15.12
CA GLY A 479 -42.67 -44.95 16.32
C GLY A 479 -41.32 -44.22 16.36
N TYR A 480 -41.02 -43.37 15.38
CA TYR A 480 -39.83 -42.54 15.34
C TYR A 480 -40.16 -41.07 15.65
N ASP A 481 -39.40 -40.47 16.57
CA ASP A 481 -39.47 -39.04 16.84
C ASP A 481 -38.70 -38.27 15.76
N ILE A 482 -39.41 -37.44 15.00
CA ILE A 482 -38.89 -36.67 13.87
C ILE A 482 -39.04 -35.18 14.16
N VAL A 483 -37.99 -34.42 13.86
CA VAL A 483 -37.99 -32.96 13.88
C VAL A 483 -38.13 -32.45 12.46
N TYR A 484 -39.14 -31.64 12.22
CA TYR A 484 -39.37 -30.92 10.98
C TYR A 484 -39.02 -29.44 11.16
N ILE A 485 -38.35 -28.87 10.17
CA ILE A 485 -38.08 -27.46 10.01
C ILE A 485 -38.73 -27.06 8.70
N VAL A 486 -39.87 -26.38 8.81
CA VAL A 486 -40.64 -25.89 7.68
C VAL A 486 -40.33 -24.42 7.53
N VAL A 487 -40.01 -23.98 6.32
CA VAL A 487 -39.66 -22.59 6.03
C VAL A 487 -40.49 -22.13 4.85
N ALA A 488 -41.14 -20.98 5.02
CA ALA A 488 -41.92 -20.31 4.00
C ALA A 488 -41.26 -18.97 3.63
N PHE A 489 -41.20 -18.65 2.35
CA PHE A 489 -40.84 -17.32 1.85
C PHE A 489 -41.55 -17.05 0.52
N ASN A 490 -41.60 -15.78 0.11
CA ASN A 490 -42.21 -15.38 -1.15
C ASN A 490 -41.35 -14.38 -1.92
N ARG A 491 -41.50 -14.37 -3.24
CA ARG A 491 -41.01 -13.31 -4.12
C ARG A 491 -42.06 -13.03 -5.19
N GLY A 492 -42.60 -11.81 -5.17
CA GLY A 492 -43.76 -11.47 -5.98
C GLY A 492 -44.93 -12.39 -5.65
N ASP A 493 -45.51 -13.01 -6.67
CA ASP A 493 -46.67 -13.91 -6.55
C ASP A 493 -46.26 -15.39 -6.40
N THR A 494 -44.97 -15.69 -6.19
CA THR A 494 -44.50 -17.06 -5.99
C THR A 494 -44.13 -17.30 -4.53
N TYR A 495 -44.73 -18.33 -3.95
CA TYR A 495 -44.49 -18.82 -2.60
C TYR A 495 -43.67 -20.09 -2.64
N PHE A 496 -42.76 -20.20 -1.69
CA PHE A 496 -41.80 -21.28 -1.57
C PHE A 496 -41.95 -21.92 -0.20
N GLN A 497 -41.98 -23.24 -0.18
CA GLN A 497 -42.06 -24.04 1.03
C GLN A 497 -40.89 -25.04 1.05
N LEU A 498 -39.99 -24.85 2.01
CA LEU A 498 -38.88 -25.75 2.30
C LEU A 498 -39.27 -26.64 3.47
N VAL A 499 -39.16 -27.95 3.29
CA VAL A 499 -39.47 -28.95 4.30
C VAL A 499 -38.20 -29.73 4.56
N LEU A 500 -37.59 -29.49 5.72
CA LEU A 500 -36.36 -30.13 6.14
C LEU A 500 -36.67 -31.01 7.34
N TRP A 501 -36.17 -32.24 7.39
CA TRP A 501 -36.40 -33.08 8.57
C TRP A 501 -35.23 -34.00 8.90
N THR A 502 -35.23 -34.44 10.15
CA THR A 502 -34.25 -35.40 10.70
C THR A 502 -34.82 -36.09 11.94
N LEU A 503 -34.22 -37.22 12.36
CA LEU A 503 -34.58 -37.85 13.63
C LEU A 503 -34.22 -36.95 14.82
N GLU A 504 -35.05 -36.95 15.85
CA GLU A 504 -34.81 -36.22 17.11
C GLU A 504 -33.45 -36.62 17.72
N SER A 505 -33.08 -37.89 17.66
CA SER A 505 -31.79 -38.41 18.14
C SER A 505 -30.58 -37.78 17.45
N ARG A 506 -30.76 -37.22 16.24
CA ARG A 506 -29.71 -36.56 15.44
C ARG A 506 -29.89 -35.06 15.31
N ALA A 507 -30.97 -34.50 15.84
CA ALA A 507 -31.32 -33.09 15.73
C ALA A 507 -30.18 -32.18 16.19
N GLY A 508 -29.48 -32.51 17.29
CA GLY A 508 -28.36 -31.70 17.79
C GLY A 508 -27.22 -31.45 16.78
N LYS A 509 -26.98 -32.38 15.85
CA LYS A 509 -25.97 -32.25 14.79
C LYS A 509 -26.58 -31.66 13.51
N ASN A 510 -27.73 -32.20 13.10
CA ASN A 510 -28.30 -31.92 11.78
C ASN A 510 -29.06 -30.59 11.74
N GLU A 511 -29.68 -30.15 12.84
CA GLU A 511 -30.48 -28.93 12.88
C GLU A 511 -29.69 -27.68 12.44
N LYS A 512 -28.39 -27.61 12.79
CA LYS A 512 -27.50 -26.53 12.31
C LYS A 512 -27.34 -26.54 10.79
N VAL A 513 -27.14 -27.71 10.22
CA VAL A 513 -26.98 -27.89 8.77
C VAL A 513 -28.28 -27.57 8.04
N LEU A 514 -29.41 -28.09 8.53
CA LEU A 514 -30.73 -27.83 7.95
C LEU A 514 -31.09 -26.34 7.97
N LYS A 515 -30.85 -25.66 9.10
CA LYS A 515 -31.05 -24.19 9.20
C LYS A 515 -30.12 -23.42 8.26
N GLN A 516 -28.87 -23.88 8.06
CA GLN A 516 -27.94 -23.25 7.13
C GLN A 516 -28.40 -23.41 5.68
N ILE A 517 -28.92 -24.59 5.30
CA ILE A 517 -29.50 -24.83 3.98
C ILE A 517 -30.68 -23.87 3.75
N ALA A 518 -31.61 -23.78 4.70
CA ALA A 518 -32.75 -22.86 4.60
C ALA A 518 -32.31 -21.39 4.44
N LYS A 519 -31.28 -20.95 5.17
CA LYS A 519 -30.73 -19.59 5.05
C LYS A 519 -29.98 -19.35 3.74
N SER A 520 -29.50 -20.41 3.07
CA SER A 520 -28.77 -20.30 1.80
C SER A 520 -29.67 -20.08 0.58
N ALA A 521 -30.99 -20.00 0.76
CA ALA A 521 -31.94 -19.73 -0.30
C ALA A 521 -31.62 -18.40 -1.00
N VAL A 522 -31.39 -18.48 -2.31
CA VAL A 522 -31.17 -17.34 -3.19
C VAL A 522 -32.24 -17.39 -4.27
N LEU A 523 -33.17 -16.44 -4.19
CA LEU A 523 -34.17 -16.22 -5.23
C LEU A 523 -33.56 -15.41 -6.40
N PRO A 524 -33.73 -15.87 -7.66
CA PRO A 524 -33.20 -15.19 -8.85
C PRO A 524 -33.95 -13.90 -9.20
#